data_AF-A0A067T5I0-F1
#
_entry.id   AF-A0A067T5I0-F1
#
_cell.length_a   1.000
_cell.length_b   1.000
_cell.length_c   1.000
_cell.angle_alpha   90.00
_cell.angle_beta   90.00
_cell.angle_gamma   90.00
#
_symmetry.space_group_name_H-M   'P 1'
#
loop_
_entity.id
_entity.type
_entity.pdbx_description
1 polymer ?
#
loop_
_entity_poly.entity_id
_entity_poly.type
_entity_poly.pdbx_seq_one_letter_code
_entity_poly.pdbx_strand_id
1 'polypeptide(L)'
;MLQKYKCDHTSSTAEDVEVLAPSFAEAKKAGQRFTLQIAETTQNPTEETLKLLSYDLNRLWHATLLNVERRSHRNRQFVLEERMCLEISLS
;
A
#
# COMPACT_ATOMS: atom_id res chain seq x y z
N MET A 1 25.13 5.11 15.76
CA MET A 1 24.10 6.13 16.01
C MET A 1 23.16 6.12 14.81
N LEU A 2 21.92 5.64 14.99
CA LEU A 2 20.88 5.62 13.96
C LEU A 2 20.36 7.05 13.76
N GLN A 3 20.52 7.56 12.54
CA GLN A 3 20.25 8.96 12.22
C GLN A 3 18.79 9.14 11.78
N LYS A 4 18.07 9.95 12.57
CA LYS A 4 16.87 10.74 12.24
C LYS A 4 15.67 10.01 11.63
N TYR A 5 14.76 9.61 12.53
CA TYR A 5 13.32 9.68 12.29
C TYR A 5 12.95 11.12 11.94
N LYS A 6 12.63 11.38 10.68
CA LYS A 6 11.87 12.55 10.27
C LYS A 6 10.55 12.01 9.73
N CYS A 7 9.54 12.03 10.58
CA CYS A 7 8.16 11.77 10.20
C CYS A 7 7.71 12.99 9.37
N ASP A 8 8.19 13.09 8.13
CA ASP A 8 7.60 13.97 7.13
C ASP A 8 6.43 13.19 6.54
N HIS A 9 5.22 13.75 6.62
CA HIS A 9 3.97 13.18 6.10
C HIS A 9 3.94 13.00 4.55
N THR A 10 5.10 12.88 3.89
CA THR A 10 5.27 12.83 2.42
C THR A 10 6.48 11.99 1.97
N SER A 11 6.97 11.01 2.74
CA SER A 11 8.08 10.15 2.27
C SER A 11 7.58 9.10 1.27
N SER A 12 7.45 9.51 0.00
CA SER A 12 7.27 8.63 -1.17
C SER A 12 8.62 8.02 -1.57
N THR A 13 9.23 7.22 -0.69
CA THR A 13 10.33 6.33 -1.07
C THR A 13 9.76 4.99 -1.50
N ALA A 14 10.13 4.53 -2.69
CA ALA A 14 9.85 3.16 -3.11
C ALA A 14 10.65 2.22 -2.20
N GLU A 15 10.03 1.76 -1.14
CA GLU A 15 10.60 0.80 -0.20
C GLU A 15 10.09 -0.61 -0.50
N ASP A 16 11.00 -1.58 -0.42
CA ASP A 16 10.67 -2.99 -0.59
C ASP A 16 9.69 -3.41 0.50
N VAL A 17 8.63 -4.12 0.09
CA VAL A 17 7.59 -4.65 0.97
C VAL A 17 8.18 -5.46 2.13
N GLU A 18 9.27 -6.20 1.87
CA GLU A 18 9.91 -7.04 2.89
C GLU A 18 10.56 -6.19 4.01
N VAL A 19 10.97 -4.96 3.70
CA VAL A 19 11.50 -4.00 4.69
C VAL A 19 10.38 -3.43 5.55
N LEU A 20 9.21 -3.20 4.96
CA LEU A 20 8.03 -2.63 5.64
C LEU A 20 7.24 -3.67 6.45
N ALA A 21 7.33 -4.94 6.09
CA ALA A 21 6.56 -6.03 6.69
C ALA A 21 6.65 -6.11 8.23
N PRO A 22 7.82 -5.96 8.88
CA PRO A 22 7.91 -5.95 10.35
C PRO A 22 7.13 -4.78 10.96
N SER A 23 7.21 -3.58 10.35
CA SER A 23 6.51 -2.39 10.83
C SER A 23 5.00 -2.53 10.71
N PHE A 24 4.48 -3.14 9.64
CA PHE A 24 3.05 -3.45 9.53
C PHE A 24 2.60 -4.43 10.63
N ALA A 25 3.40 -5.46 10.90
CA ALA A 25 3.09 -6.43 11.94
C ALA A 25 3.07 -5.79 13.35
N GLU A 26 4.02 -4.89 13.65
CA GLU A 26 4.06 -4.17 14.92
C GLU A 26 2.90 -3.17 15.06
N ALA A 27 2.62 -2.39 14.02
CA ALA A 27 1.50 -1.44 14.00
C ALA A 27 0.16 -2.18 14.22
N LYS A 28 -0.03 -3.33 13.56
CA LYS A 28 -1.24 -4.15 13.72
C LYS A 28 -1.36 -4.71 15.13
N LYS A 29 -0.27 -5.20 15.73
CA LYS A 29 -0.26 -5.65 17.15
C LYS A 29 -0.62 -4.53 18.12
N ALA A 30 -0.22 -3.29 17.81
CA ALA A 30 -0.58 -2.11 18.58
C ALA A 30 -2.02 -1.62 18.33
N GLY A 31 -2.80 -2.28 17.46
CA GLY A 31 -4.16 -1.87 17.09
C GLY A 31 -4.20 -0.64 16.19
N GLN A 32 -3.07 -0.24 15.61
CA GLN A 32 -3.03 0.88 14.68
C GLN A 32 -3.65 0.49 13.35
N ARG A 33 -4.24 1.50 12.71
CA ARG A 33 -4.77 1.42 11.36
C ARG A 33 -3.85 2.15 10.42
N PHE A 34 -3.59 1.58 9.24
CA PHE A 34 -2.69 2.15 8.25
C PHE A 34 -3.36 2.36 6.90
N THR A 35 -2.87 3.39 6.21
CA THR A 35 -3.25 3.78 4.86
C THR A 35 -1.97 3.81 4.04
N LEU A 36 -1.97 3.15 2.89
CA LEU A 36 -0.81 3.10 2.00
C LEU A 36 -1.15 3.71 0.65
N GLN A 37 -0.22 4.50 0.15
CA GLN A 37 -0.14 4.92 -1.23
C GLN A 37 0.31 3.73 -2.08
N ILE A 38 -0.50 3.30 -3.05
CA ILE A 38 -0.21 2.10 -3.84
C ILE A 38 -0.67 2.26 -5.29
N ALA A 39 -0.07 1.48 -6.20
CA ALA A 39 -0.50 1.36 -7.59
C ALA A 39 -0.63 2.70 -8.33
N GLU A 40 0.34 3.60 -8.14
CA GLU A 40 0.46 4.87 -8.88
C GLU A 40 1.42 4.80 -10.06
N THR A 41 2.33 3.81 -10.04
CA THR A 41 3.34 3.60 -11.07
C THR A 41 3.21 2.20 -11.67
N THR A 42 3.51 2.07 -12.96
CA THR A 42 3.60 0.78 -13.66
C THR A 42 4.93 0.04 -13.40
N GLN A 43 5.80 0.62 -12.56
CA GLN A 43 7.11 0.05 -12.25
C GLN A 43 7.04 -1.06 -11.19
N ASN A 44 5.99 -1.07 -10.36
CA ASN A 44 5.84 -2.08 -9.33
C ASN A 44 5.23 -3.35 -9.93
N PRO A 45 5.87 -4.52 -9.76
CA PRO A 45 5.29 -5.80 -10.15
C PRO A 45 3.92 -6.02 -9.53
N THR A 46 3.04 -6.69 -10.28
CA THR A 46 1.71 -7.04 -9.81
C THR A 46 1.77 -7.89 -8.53
N GLU A 47 2.73 -8.82 -8.42
CA GLU A 47 2.88 -9.66 -7.22
C GLU A 47 3.25 -8.85 -5.98
N GLU A 48 4.08 -7.82 -6.13
CA GLU A 48 4.50 -6.98 -5.01
C GLU A 48 3.35 -6.13 -4.47
N THR A 49 2.53 -5.59 -5.39
CA THR A 49 1.28 -4.90 -5.03
C THR A 49 0.33 -5.85 -4.29
N LEU A 50 0.21 -7.10 -4.74
CA LEU A 50 -0.64 -8.09 -4.06
C LEU A 50 -0.13 -8.44 -2.66
N LYS A 51 1.21 -8.53 -2.47
CA LYS A 51 1.80 -8.71 -1.14
C LYS A 51 1.40 -7.56 -0.21
N LEU A 52 1.52 -6.30 -0.66
CA LEU A 52 1.09 -5.13 0.13
C LEU A 52 -0.38 -5.22 0.54
N LEU A 53 -1.27 -5.58 -0.41
CA LEU A 53 -2.69 -5.75 -0.13
C LEU A 53 -2.95 -6.84 0.94
N SER A 54 -2.12 -7.89 0.99
CA SER A 54 -2.28 -8.97 1.97
C SER A 54 -2.00 -8.55 3.44
N TYR A 55 -1.45 -7.36 3.68
CA TYR A 55 -1.20 -6.85 5.04
C TYR A 55 -2.44 -6.25 5.72
N ASP A 56 -3.65 -6.42 5.17
CA ASP A 56 -4.92 -5.98 5.77
C ASP A 56 -4.92 -4.45 6.02
N LEU A 57 -4.62 -3.72 4.94
CA LEU A 57 -4.59 -2.26 4.91
C LEU A 57 -6.02 -1.73 5.15
N ASN A 58 -6.18 -0.72 6.00
CA ASN A 58 -7.50 -0.18 6.28
C ASN A 58 -8.04 0.65 5.11
N ARG A 59 -7.15 1.38 4.43
CA ARG A 59 -7.46 2.23 3.29
C ARG A 59 -6.30 2.22 2.30
N LEU A 60 -6.61 2.34 1.03
CA LEU A 60 -5.65 2.46 -0.06
C LEU A 60 -5.74 3.88 -0.61
N TRP A 61 -4.63 4.59 -0.67
CA TRP A 61 -4.58 5.95 -1.19
C TRP A 61 -4.14 5.96 -2.66
N HIS A 62 -4.80 6.80 -3.45
CA HIS A 62 -4.70 6.93 -4.91
C HIS A 62 -5.14 5.68 -5.68
N ALA A 63 -4.35 4.59 -5.63
CA ALA A 63 -4.69 3.28 -6.20
C ALA A 63 -5.14 3.30 -7.68
N THR A 64 -4.67 4.28 -8.45
CA THR A 64 -5.21 4.64 -9.77
C THR A 64 -4.99 3.55 -10.83
N LEU A 65 -3.89 2.80 -10.76
CA LEU A 65 -3.55 1.78 -11.76
C LEU A 65 -4.19 0.42 -11.51
N LEU A 66 -4.84 0.21 -10.36
CA LEU A 66 -5.54 -1.06 -10.08
C LEU A 66 -6.61 -1.38 -11.13
N ASN A 67 -7.25 -0.36 -11.71
CA ASN A 67 -8.34 -0.55 -12.67
C ASN A 67 -7.90 -0.43 -14.13
N VAL A 68 -6.78 0.23 -14.40
CA VAL A 68 -6.36 0.60 -15.76
C VAL A 68 -5.40 -0.42 -16.34
N GLU A 69 -4.55 -1.02 -15.51
CA GLU A 69 -3.52 -1.93 -15.99
C GLU A 69 -4.06 -3.36 -16.13
N ARG A 70 -3.93 -3.95 -17.32
CA ARG A 70 -4.41 -5.33 -17.57
C ARG A 70 -3.81 -6.35 -16.60
N ARG A 71 -2.55 -6.17 -16.20
CA ARG A 71 -1.85 -7.05 -15.27
C ARG A 71 -2.39 -6.94 -13.84
N SER A 72 -3.01 -5.81 -13.50
CA SER A 72 -3.56 -5.53 -12.17
C SER A 72 -4.95 -6.14 -11.89
N HIS A 73 -5.48 -6.97 -12.80
CA HIS A 73 -6.81 -7.59 -12.63
C HIS A 73 -6.95 -8.37 -11.31
N ARG A 74 -5.91 -9.13 -10.92
CA ARG A 74 -5.89 -9.89 -9.66
C ARG A 74 -5.92 -8.97 -8.44
N ASN A 75 -5.17 -7.86 -8.48
CA ASN A 75 -5.11 -6.90 -7.39
C ASN A 75 -6.45 -6.20 -7.21
N ARG A 76 -7.10 -5.82 -8.32
CA ARG A 76 -8.46 -5.28 -8.31
C ARG A 76 -9.47 -6.26 -7.73
N GLN A 77 -9.41 -7.53 -8.12
CA GLN A 77 -10.32 -8.55 -7.59
C GLN A 77 -10.15 -8.70 -6.07
N PHE A 78 -8.90 -8.76 -5.58
CA PHE A 78 -8.61 -8.83 -4.15
C PHE A 78 -9.18 -7.64 -3.38
N VAL A 79 -8.98 -6.41 -3.88
CA VAL A 79 -9.52 -5.18 -3.27
C VAL A 79 -11.05 -5.21 -3.16
N LEU A 80 -11.74 -5.75 -4.18
CA LEU A 80 -13.19 -5.88 -4.18
C LEU A 80 -13.69 -6.95 -3.21
N GLU A 81 -13.03 -8.11 -3.19
CA GLU A 81 -13.38 -9.25 -2.32
C GLU A 81 -13.19 -8.89 -0.83
N GLU A 82 -12.06 -8.25 -0.50
CA GLU A 82 -11.73 -7.78 0.85
C GLU A 82 -12.45 -6.47 1.23
N ARG A 83 -13.27 -5.91 0.32
CA ARG A 83 -14.03 -4.66 0.51
C ARG A 83 -13.16 -3.50 1.02
N MET A 84 -11.95 -3.39 0.47
CA MET A 84 -11.00 -2.36 0.87
C MET A 84 -11.48 -0.97 0.45
N CYS A 85 -11.27 0.02 1.33
CA CYS A 85 -11.66 1.39 1.08
C CYS A 85 -10.58 2.11 0.26
N LEU A 86 -11.01 2.87 -0.76
CA LEU A 86 -10.14 3.69 -1.60
C LEU A 86 -10.27 5.17 -1.22
N GLU A 87 -9.16 5.82 -0.90
CA GLU A 87 -9.05 7.26 -0.77
C GLU A 87 -8.66 7.85 -2.14
N ILE A 88 -9.64 8.45 -2.82
CA ILE A 88 -9.47 9.01 -4.16
C ILE A 88 -9.15 10.51 -4.05
N SER A 89 -7.99 10.91 -4.56
CA SER A 89 -7.60 12.33 -4.70
C SER A 89 -8.03 12.83 -6.08
N LEU A 90 -9.05 13.71 -6.13
CA LEU A 90 -9.52 14.37 -7.35
C LEU A 90 -9.05 15.82 -7.33
N SER A 91 -7.89 16.12 -7.92
CA SER A 91 -7.29 17.47 -7.95
C SER A 91 -6.55 17.69 -9.25
#